data_AF-A0A1F3B1Z4-F1
#
_entry.id   AF-A0A1F3B1Z4-F1
#
_cell.length_a   1.000
_cell.length_b   1.000
_cell.length_c   1.000
_cell.angle_alpha   90.00
_cell.angle_beta   90.00
_cell.angle_gamma   90.00
#
_symmetry.space_group_name_H-M   'P 1'
#
loop_
_entity.id
_entity.type
_entity.pdbx_description
1 polymer ?
#
loop_
_entity_poly.entity_id
_entity_poly.type
_entity_poly.pdbx_seq_one_letter_code
_entity_poly.pdbx_strand_id
1 'polypeptide(L)'
;PLGYRVIYTSAETGAGVDELRAALAKKISALAGPSGAGKSSLLNALQPGLGLAVNEISAALDKGKHTTVSRQLIPLAEGGYVADTPGWKSLALWDTEPEEMDAYFPELAPLVAECQFSDCSHTHEPGCAVLAALEAGRIHPQRYESYLRLRAGQE
;
A
#
# COMPACT_ATOMS: atom_id res chain seq x y z
N PRO A 1 13.35 -11.14 1.55
CA PRO A 1 12.63 -10.13 0.75
C PRO A 1 11.28 -10.69 0.29
N LEU A 2 10.17 -9.95 0.48
CA LEU A 2 8.79 -10.42 0.22
C LEU A 2 8.36 -10.38 -1.26
N GLY A 3 9.28 -10.17 -2.20
CA GLY A 3 8.98 -10.12 -3.63
C GLY A 3 8.35 -8.82 -4.14
N TYR A 4 7.97 -7.88 -3.26
CA TYR A 4 7.52 -6.55 -3.69
C TYR A 4 8.66 -5.71 -4.26
N ARG A 5 8.43 -5.11 -5.42
CA ARG A 5 9.34 -4.10 -5.98
C ARG A 5 9.20 -2.80 -5.20
N VAL A 6 10.31 -2.30 -4.68
CA VAL A 6 10.40 -1.01 -3.99
C VAL A 6 11.23 -0.07 -4.85
N ILE A 7 10.66 1.10 -5.16
CA ILE A 7 11.35 2.18 -5.89
C ILE A 7 11.39 3.38 -4.95
N TYR A 8 12.60 3.80 -4.57
CA TYR A 8 12.78 5.02 -3.78
C TYR A 8 12.68 6.23 -4.70
N THR A 9 11.81 7.17 -4.36
CA THR A 9 11.59 8.37 -5.19
C THR A 9 11.63 9.65 -4.38
N SER A 10 11.96 10.75 -5.05
CA SER A 10 11.90 12.10 -4.51
C SER A 10 11.40 13.05 -5.58
N ALA A 11 10.25 13.67 -5.35
CA ALA A 11 9.70 14.69 -6.25
C ALA A 11 10.53 15.98 -6.25
N GLU A 12 11.28 16.25 -5.17
CA GLU A 12 12.11 17.44 -5.01
C GLU A 12 13.44 17.31 -5.77
N THR A 13 14.13 16.17 -5.61
CA THR A 13 15.44 15.95 -6.25
C THR A 13 15.34 15.28 -7.61
N GLY A 14 14.17 14.71 -7.95
CA GLY A 14 13.96 13.90 -9.15
C GLY A 14 14.49 12.45 -9.03
N ALA A 15 15.12 12.09 -7.91
CA ALA A 15 15.65 10.74 -7.72
C ALA A 15 14.56 9.67 -7.89
N GLY A 16 14.85 8.61 -8.66
CA GLY A 16 13.96 7.47 -8.90
C GLY A 16 12.71 7.75 -9.74
N VAL A 17 12.47 9.00 -10.18
CA VAL A 17 11.28 9.37 -10.96
C VAL A 17 11.26 8.67 -12.31
N ASP A 18 12.41 8.58 -12.99
CA ASP A 18 12.50 7.89 -14.29
C ASP A 18 12.33 6.37 -14.17
N GLU A 19 12.80 5.78 -13.06
CA GLU A 19 12.56 4.36 -12.79
C GLU A 19 11.06 4.10 -12.55
N LEU A 20 10.40 4.96 -11.78
CA LEU A 20 8.97 4.89 -11.54
C LEU A 20 8.17 5.07 -12.84
N ARG A 21 8.52 6.07 -13.64
CA ARG A 21 7.95 6.31 -14.98
C ARG A 21 8.03 5.07 -15.86
N ALA A 22 9.19 4.44 -15.95
CA ALA A 22 9.36 3.18 -16.70
C ALA A 22 8.51 2.04 -16.11
N ALA A 23 8.34 1.98 -14.79
CA ALA A 23 7.52 0.96 -14.13
C ALA A 23 6.01 1.11 -14.44
N LEU A 24 5.55 2.34 -14.66
CA LEU A 24 4.15 2.69 -14.94
C LEU A 24 3.80 2.68 -16.44
N ALA A 25 4.81 2.76 -17.31
CA ALA A 25 4.61 2.83 -18.76
C ALA A 25 3.72 1.69 -19.28
N LYS A 26 2.73 2.08 -20.10
CA LYS A 26 1.73 1.20 -20.75
C LYS A 26 0.83 0.43 -19.77
N LYS A 27 0.73 0.87 -18.51
CA LYS A 27 -0.16 0.30 -17.49
C LYS A 27 -1.23 1.30 -17.08
N ILE A 28 -2.30 0.79 -16.47
CA ILE A 28 -3.24 1.60 -15.69
C ILE A 28 -2.82 1.42 -14.24
N SER A 29 -2.56 2.51 -13.53
CA SER A 29 -2.06 2.50 -12.16
C SER A 29 -2.81 3.52 -11.30
N ALA A 30 -2.76 3.36 -9.99
CA ALA A 30 -3.30 4.32 -9.04
C ALA A 30 -2.21 4.64 -8.01
N LEU A 31 -2.07 5.92 -7.64
CA LEU A 31 -1.27 6.28 -6.48
C LEU A 31 -2.16 6.29 -5.25
N ALA A 32 -1.91 5.38 -4.31
CA ALA A 32 -2.63 5.26 -3.05
C ALA A 32 -1.69 5.57 -1.88
N GLY A 33 -2.24 6.18 -0.83
CA GLY A 33 -1.47 6.58 0.35
C GLY A 33 -2.14 7.74 1.10
N PRO A 34 -1.71 8.00 2.35
CA PRO A 34 -2.33 9.03 3.17
C PRO A 34 -2.22 10.44 2.56
N SER A 35 -3.12 11.32 3.00
CA SER A 35 -3.01 12.75 2.68
C SER A 35 -1.67 13.28 3.16
N GLY A 36 -0.99 14.08 2.32
CA GLY A 36 0.36 14.58 2.61
C GLY A 36 1.52 13.66 2.20
N ALA A 37 1.27 12.44 1.73
CA ALA A 37 2.33 11.50 1.31
C ALA A 37 3.09 11.92 0.01
N GLY A 38 2.82 13.09 -0.56
CA GLY A 38 3.51 13.57 -1.76
C GLY A 38 3.01 13.02 -3.10
N LYS A 39 1.84 12.36 -3.15
CA LYS A 39 1.26 11.77 -4.39
C LYS A 39 1.16 12.77 -5.54
N SER A 40 0.56 13.94 -5.32
CA SER A 40 0.40 14.97 -6.36
C SER A 40 1.73 15.59 -6.78
N SER A 41 2.68 15.77 -5.85
CA SER A 41 4.04 16.22 -6.16
C SER A 41 4.75 15.22 -7.06
N LEU A 42 4.62 13.93 -6.76
CA LEU A 42 5.21 12.86 -7.56
C LEU A 42 4.55 12.75 -8.94
N LEU A 43 3.24 12.95 -9.06
CA LEU A 43 2.55 13.03 -10.35
C LEU A 43 3.03 14.19 -11.21
N ASN A 44 3.24 15.38 -10.62
CA ASN A 44 3.79 16.52 -11.35
C ASN A 44 5.22 16.28 -11.83
N ALA A 45 6.04 15.55 -11.06
CA ALA A 45 7.37 15.13 -11.48
C ALA A 45 7.32 14.06 -12.59
N LEU A 46 6.36 13.12 -12.51
CA LEU A 46 6.14 12.08 -13.52
C LEU A 46 5.60 12.66 -14.83
N GLN A 47 4.67 13.61 -14.81
CA GLN A 47 4.12 14.20 -16.03
C GLN A 47 4.31 15.71 -15.99
N PRO A 48 5.42 16.21 -16.56
CA PRO A 48 5.65 17.64 -16.69
C PRO A 48 4.47 18.34 -17.38
N GLY A 49 4.05 19.49 -16.86
CA GLY A 49 2.93 20.26 -17.41
C GLY A 49 1.54 19.83 -16.94
N LEU A 50 1.43 18.83 -16.06
CA LEU A 50 0.14 18.40 -15.51
C LEU A 50 -0.51 19.47 -14.61
N GLY A 51 0.31 20.25 -13.90
CA GLY A 51 -0.16 21.41 -13.13
C GLY A 51 -1.13 21.06 -12.00
N LEU A 52 -1.02 19.86 -11.40
CA LEU A 52 -1.86 19.51 -10.25
C LEU A 52 -1.58 20.46 -9.09
N ALA A 53 -2.64 20.91 -8.43
CA ALA A 53 -2.52 21.71 -7.22
C ALA A 53 -1.86 20.89 -6.11
N VAL A 54 -0.62 21.24 -5.78
CA VAL A 54 0.10 20.72 -4.61
C VAL A 54 -0.13 21.71 -3.48
N ASN A 55 -1.22 21.53 -2.72
CA ASN A 55 -1.35 22.30 -1.48
C ASN A 55 -0.40 21.69 -0.45
N GLU A 56 0.50 22.50 0.09
CA GLU A 56 1.14 22.20 1.38
C GLU A 56 0.02 21.88 2.38
N ILE A 57 0.24 20.87 3.22
CA ILE A 57 -0.75 20.42 4.22
C ILE A 57 -1.17 21.67 5.00
N SER A 58 -2.39 22.15 4.76
CA SER A 58 -2.84 23.42 5.29
C SER A 58 -2.87 23.32 6.81
N ALA A 59 -1.98 24.05 7.48
CA ALA A 59 -1.99 24.27 8.92
C ALA A 59 -3.25 25.03 9.41
N ALA A 60 -4.16 25.37 8.50
CA ALA A 60 -5.43 26.02 8.79
C ALA A 60 -6.57 25.01 8.77
N LEU A 61 -6.84 24.37 9.91
CA LEU A 61 -8.23 24.09 10.26
C LEU A 61 -8.90 25.46 10.49
N ASP A 62 -9.65 25.95 9.51
CA ASP A 62 -11.05 26.34 9.73
C ASP A 62 -11.68 26.77 8.38
N LYS A 63 -12.89 26.28 8.12
CA LYS A 63 -13.75 26.55 6.95
C LYS A 63 -13.46 25.76 5.66
N GLY A 64 -14.47 24.96 5.31
CA GLY A 64 -14.51 24.05 4.18
C GLY A 64 -14.04 24.66 2.86
N LYS A 65 -13.16 23.93 2.18
CA LYS A 65 -12.98 24.04 0.74
C LYS A 65 -12.60 22.67 0.21
N HIS A 66 -13.49 22.11 -0.59
CA HIS A 66 -13.37 20.80 -1.22
C HIS A 66 -12.01 20.64 -1.91
N THR A 67 -11.17 19.78 -1.35
CA THR A 67 -9.88 19.37 -1.92
C THR A 67 -10.13 18.23 -2.91
N THR A 68 -9.78 18.45 -4.18
CA THR A 68 -9.79 17.57 -5.36
C THR A 68 -10.68 16.32 -5.29
N VAL A 69 -11.96 16.46 -5.63
CA VAL A 69 -12.92 15.34 -5.83
C VAL A 69 -12.83 14.77 -7.27
N SER A 70 -11.75 15.03 -8.00
CA SER A 70 -11.62 14.59 -9.39
C SER A 70 -10.87 13.27 -9.49
N ARG A 71 -11.62 12.17 -9.64
CA ARG A 71 -11.07 10.88 -10.10
C ARG A 71 -10.70 11.02 -11.58
N GLN A 72 -9.49 11.51 -11.87
CA GLN A 72 -9.00 11.65 -13.23
C GLN A 72 -7.95 10.59 -13.53
N LEU A 73 -8.08 9.97 -14.71
CA LEU A 73 -7.02 9.17 -15.30
C LEU A 73 -6.13 10.09 -16.11
N ILE A 74 -4.90 10.24 -15.66
CA ILE A 74 -3.90 11.09 -16.30
C ILE A 74 -3.13 10.24 -17.31
N PRO A 75 -3.15 10.56 -18.62
CA PRO A 75 -2.34 9.86 -19.60
C PRO A 75 -0.85 10.16 -19.37
N LEU A 76 -0.02 9.12 -19.47
CA LEU A 76 1.43 9.24 -19.40
C LEU A 76 2.04 9.41 -20.80
N ALA A 77 3.14 10.18 -20.89
CA ALA A 77 3.86 10.39 -22.16
C ALA A 77 4.38 9.07 -22.77
N GLU A 78 4.78 8.11 -21.94
CA GLU A 78 5.28 6.79 -22.34
C GLU A 78 4.15 5.77 -22.59
N GLY A 79 2.89 6.22 -22.53
CA GLY A 79 1.68 5.42 -22.63
C GLY A 79 1.19 4.90 -21.28
N GLY A 80 -0.10 4.60 -21.17
CA GLY A 80 -0.74 4.20 -19.92
C GLY A 80 -1.44 5.37 -19.20
N TYR A 81 -1.98 5.08 -18.02
CA TYR A 81 -2.75 6.04 -17.22
C TYR A 81 -2.42 5.92 -15.74
N VAL A 82 -2.42 7.05 -15.03
CA VAL A 82 -2.37 7.06 -13.56
C VAL A 82 -3.60 7.75 -13.00
N ALA A 83 -4.32 7.07 -12.13
CA ALA A 83 -5.39 7.63 -11.33
C ALA A 83 -4.81 8.45 -10.17
N ASP A 84 -5.14 9.74 -10.12
CA ASP A 84 -4.98 10.51 -8.88
C ASP A 84 -6.12 10.15 -7.93
N THR A 85 -5.78 9.48 -6.82
CA THR A 85 -6.76 9.08 -5.81
C THR A 85 -6.67 10.01 -4.60
N PRO A 86 -7.82 10.41 -4.02
CA PRO A 86 -7.81 11.16 -2.77
C PRO A 86 -7.00 10.43 -1.70
N GLY A 87 -6.22 11.17 -0.92
CA GLY A 87 -5.56 10.57 0.23
C GLY A 87 -6.60 10.05 1.22
N TRP A 88 -6.43 8.80 1.68
CA TRP A 88 -7.22 8.26 2.77
C TRP A 88 -6.64 8.69 4.13
N LYS A 89 -7.50 8.72 5.17
CA LYS A 89 -7.06 8.89 6.56
C LYS A 89 -6.84 7.55 7.25
N SER A 90 -7.67 6.57 6.92
CA SER A 90 -7.55 5.17 7.32
C SER A 90 -7.87 4.28 6.12
N LEU A 91 -7.26 3.10 6.08
CA LEU A 91 -7.61 2.02 5.17
C LEU A 91 -8.35 0.97 5.99
N ALA A 92 -9.64 0.82 5.73
CA ALA A 92 -10.42 -0.30 6.24
C ALA A 92 -10.54 -1.34 5.12
N LEU A 93 -10.27 -2.60 5.45
CA LEU A 93 -10.63 -3.73 4.62
C LEU A 93 -12.12 -4.01 4.87
N TRP A 94 -12.94 -3.74 3.86
CA TRP A 94 -14.36 -4.04 3.90
C TRP A 94 -14.58 -5.39 3.25
N ASP A 95 -15.56 -6.14 3.76
CA ASP A 95 -15.99 -7.41 3.16
C ASP A 95 -14.85 -8.45 3.10
N THR A 96 -14.04 -8.51 4.16
CA THR A 96 -13.00 -9.52 4.33
C THR A 96 -13.23 -10.34 5.58
N GLU A 97 -13.20 -11.65 5.44
CA GLU A 97 -13.25 -12.57 6.59
C GLU A 97 -11.85 -12.71 7.22
N PRO A 98 -11.76 -12.95 8.54
CA PRO A 98 -10.48 -13.10 9.24
C PRO A 98 -9.53 -14.12 8.60
N GLU A 99 -10.06 -15.24 8.11
CA GLU A 99 -9.30 -16.32 7.48
C GLU A 99 -8.71 -15.93 6.13
N GLU A 100 -9.28 -14.94 5.44
CA GLU A 100 -8.73 -14.46 4.17
C GLU A 100 -7.40 -13.72 4.36
N MET A 101 -7.13 -13.22 5.57
CA MET A 101 -5.87 -12.54 5.88
C MET A 101 -4.67 -13.46 5.71
N ASP A 102 -4.85 -14.77 5.92
CA ASP A 102 -3.79 -15.77 5.79
C ASP A 102 -3.20 -15.77 4.37
N ALA A 103 -4.06 -15.57 3.36
CA ALA A 103 -3.69 -15.52 1.94
C ALA A 103 -3.08 -14.17 1.50
N TYR A 104 -3.40 -13.08 2.20
CA TYR A 104 -2.95 -11.73 1.83
C TYR A 104 -1.55 -11.38 2.34
N PHE A 105 -0.98 -12.21 3.20
CA PHE A 105 0.41 -12.11 3.65
C PHE A 105 1.28 -13.14 2.90
N PRO A 106 2.11 -12.73 1.92
CA PRO A 106 2.84 -13.66 1.05
C PRO A 106 3.83 -14.56 1.80
N GLU A 107 4.32 -14.14 2.97
CA GLU A 107 5.18 -14.95 3.83
C GLU A 107 4.42 -15.95 4.74
N LEU A 108 3.09 -15.78 4.91
CA LEU A 108 2.23 -16.68 5.68
C LEU A 108 1.54 -17.68 4.77
N ALA A 109 0.96 -17.22 3.66
CA ALA A 109 0.16 -18.01 2.72
C ALA A 109 0.72 -19.41 2.39
N PRO A 110 2.02 -19.59 2.04
CA PRO A 110 2.55 -20.93 1.75
C PRO A 110 2.63 -21.86 2.98
N LEU A 111 2.69 -21.32 4.20
CA LEU A 111 2.82 -22.08 5.45
C LEU A 111 1.49 -22.54 6.01
N VAL A 112 0.36 -21.97 5.57
CA VAL A 112 -0.97 -22.30 6.07
C VAL A 112 -1.26 -23.79 5.91
N ALA A 113 -0.93 -24.35 4.74
CA ALA A 113 -1.09 -25.78 4.45
C ALA A 113 -0.15 -26.70 5.25
N GLU A 114 0.88 -26.16 5.89
CA GLU A 114 1.81 -26.89 6.75
C GLU A 114 1.37 -26.90 8.22
N CYS A 115 0.31 -26.18 8.58
CA CYS A 115 -0.22 -26.18 9.93
C CYS A 115 -0.87 -27.53 10.28
N GLN A 116 -0.74 -27.94 11.54
CA GLN A 116 -1.35 -29.17 12.04
C GLN A 116 -2.89 -29.17 11.95
N PHE A 117 -3.51 -27.99 12.05
CA PHE A 117 -4.97 -27.81 12.05
C PHE A 117 -5.41 -26.97 10.84
N SER A 118 -6.52 -27.36 10.22
CA SER A 118 -7.10 -26.68 9.05
C SER A 118 -7.73 -25.32 9.36
N ASP A 119 -8.09 -25.08 10.61
CA ASP A 119 -8.71 -23.86 11.15
C ASP A 119 -7.75 -23.08 12.05
N CYS A 120 -6.44 -23.25 11.86
CA CYS A 120 -5.41 -22.62 12.67
C CYS A 120 -5.53 -21.09 12.61
N SER A 121 -5.67 -20.43 13.77
CA SER A 121 -5.69 -18.98 13.86
C SER A 121 -4.30 -18.33 13.80
N HIS A 122 -3.26 -19.17 13.84
CA HIS A 122 -1.86 -18.78 13.88
C HIS A 122 -1.48 -17.93 15.10
N THR A 123 -2.17 -18.11 16.24
CA THR A 123 -1.96 -17.29 17.44
C THR A 123 -1.37 -18.07 18.61
N HIS A 124 -1.79 -19.32 18.82
CA HIS A 124 -1.42 -20.11 20.01
C HIS A 124 -1.40 -21.62 19.75
N GLU A 125 -1.79 -22.06 18.55
CA GLU A 125 -2.01 -23.47 18.24
C GLU A 125 -0.68 -24.25 18.25
N PRO A 126 -0.66 -25.45 18.87
CA PRO A 126 0.47 -26.35 18.75
C PRO A 126 0.63 -26.81 17.30
N GLY A 127 1.86 -26.95 16.83
CA GLY A 127 2.12 -27.37 15.44
C GLY A 127 1.77 -26.32 14.38
N CYS A 128 1.63 -25.04 14.77
CA CYS A 128 1.45 -23.94 13.83
C CYS A 128 2.76 -23.64 13.07
N ALA A 129 2.75 -23.85 11.76
CA ALA A 129 3.90 -23.58 10.90
C ALA A 129 4.25 -22.08 10.81
N VAL A 130 3.25 -21.20 10.95
CA VAL A 130 3.44 -19.75 10.99
C VAL A 130 4.18 -19.32 12.26
N LEU A 131 3.81 -19.82 13.44
CA LEU A 131 4.52 -19.53 14.69
C LEU A 131 5.95 -20.09 14.66
N ALA A 132 6.14 -21.31 14.15
CA ALA A 132 7.47 -21.88 13.97
C ALA A 132 8.34 -21.05 13.00
N ALA A 133 7.75 -20.50 11.93
CA ALA A 133 8.44 -19.61 11.01
C ALA A 133 8.79 -18.24 11.63
N LEU A 134 7.92 -17.72 12.48
CA LEU A 134 8.17 -16.51 13.26
C LEU A 134 9.34 -16.71 14.23
N GLU A 135 9.34 -17.79 15.01
CA GLU A 135 10.43 -18.14 15.93
C GLU A 135 11.77 -18.34 15.20
N ALA A 136 11.73 -18.94 14.00
CA ALA A 136 12.89 -19.12 13.15
C ALA A 136 13.35 -17.83 12.43
N GLY A 137 12.67 -16.69 12.62
CA GLY A 137 13.00 -15.42 11.98
C GLY A 137 12.70 -15.35 10.48
N ARG A 138 11.92 -16.30 9.95
CA ARG A 138 11.46 -16.29 8.54
C ARG A 138 10.31 -15.31 8.30
N ILE A 139 9.56 -15.00 9.35
CA ILE A 139 8.53 -13.94 9.37
C ILE A 139 9.04 -12.80 10.25
N HIS A 140 8.94 -11.57 9.75
CA HIS A 140 9.33 -10.41 10.53
C HIS A 140 8.28 -10.13 11.62
N PRO A 141 8.66 -9.85 12.89
CA PRO A 141 7.69 -9.67 13.98
C PRO A 141 6.62 -8.60 13.72
N GLN A 142 7.00 -7.47 13.12
CA GLN A 142 6.04 -6.40 12.76
C GLN A 142 5.02 -6.85 11.71
N ARG A 143 5.39 -7.77 10.80
CA ARG A 143 4.48 -8.30 9.79
C ARG A 143 3.46 -9.22 10.44
N TYR A 144 3.90 -10.09 11.35
CA TYR A 144 3.01 -10.92 12.15
C TYR A 144 2.06 -10.08 13.03
N GLU A 145 2.56 -9.02 13.65
CA GLU A 145 1.72 -8.08 14.42
C GLU A 145 0.68 -7.35 13.54
N SER A 146 1.05 -6.93 12.33
CA SER A 146 0.09 -6.38 11.36
C SER A 146 -0.96 -7.41 10.95
N TYR A 147 -0.57 -8.66 10.76
CA TYR A 147 -1.50 -9.75 10.46
C TYR A 147 -2.52 -9.94 11.57
N LEU A 148 -2.09 -10.01 12.84
CA LEU A 148 -2.99 -10.15 13.98
C LEU A 148 -4.00 -9.00 14.10
N ARG A 149 -3.54 -7.75 13.90
CA ARG A 149 -4.41 -6.57 13.94
C ARG A 149 -5.50 -6.61 12.87
N LEU A 150 -5.09 -6.89 11.62
CA LEU A 150 -6.02 -6.96 10.50
C LEU A 150 -7.01 -8.13 10.66
N ARG A 151 -6.53 -9.31 11.09
CA ARG A 151 -7.39 -10.47 11.34
C ARG A 151 -8.41 -10.22 12.46
N ALA A 152 -8.02 -9.48 13.51
CA ALA A 152 -8.90 -9.14 14.61
C ALA A 152 -9.89 -7.99 14.31
N GLY A 153 -9.79 -7.37 13.12
CA GLY A 153 -10.56 -6.18 12.77
C GLY A 153 -10.20 -4.94 13.62
N GLN A 154 -8.99 -4.90 14.16
CA GLN A 154 -8.50 -3.77 14.98
C GLN A 154 -7.72 -2.80 14.09
N GLU A 155 -8.24 -1.58 13.94
CA GLU A 155 -7.58 -0.45 13.27
C GLU A 155 -6.48 0.19 14.13
#